data_AF-A0A9P8SHC4-F1
#
_entry.id   AF-A0A9P8SHC4-F1
#
_cell.length_a   1.000
_cell.length_b   1.000
_cell.length_c   1.000
_cell.angle_alpha   90.00
_cell.angle_beta   90.00
_cell.angle_gamma   90.00
#
_symmetry.space_group_name_H-M   'P 1'
#
loop_
_entity.id
_entity.type
_entity.pdbx_description
1 polymer ?
#
loop_
_entity_poly.entity_id
_entity_poly.type
_entity_poly.pdbx_seq_one_letter_code
_entity_poly.pdbx_strand_id
1 'polypeptide(L)'
;MMRSAALRARQFADTTGQLPDPRELWLNGVPETSSKKFLRHVDKYGAPYWVPHKQRALANPDPAAQRDFFEVSDLLLDLDAEGASSVRPYADEDELRMSAKWAVTPERAAVRARVEQFKEQIHASRLGALKSLLRPASARLISPHDIFSAALSGAPAPSGPETHAAHDESANLPPRTRGDLDTVCLDNGIPPHALQDDEQLLRWMMLRRDVLQVSRREHESEPPTRAQLSNALRHQTSLSGIRRVVFQSIAAGTFIGSFAKQRTIRSAMTSRIRRACDGVLNQTLTRRSTALETLAFIGNLSARITQPERSVGTPLCGLALHLSAEVGDIEAMSQWLQRGYRHKAWGERKMAADVQLALASFPPLLSDDCGTGQLQQARDRQHLFRVLTGVDAEGQVAPESLRDVVMHYLSGACEAMPRTRLAMYESYVMLLAQLGAARLLWTEWRVSAPHARKLYDSKGGIVETVAAIFQKALCQLAHSAAASDHSTPRHLTLEECARLDHGAVAAQEAGSWRSVSTLETGVDEAVPLFELPLDGWTEAVKKLRLRTVSSSGART
;
A
#
# COMPACT_ATOMS: atom_id res chain seq x y z
N MET A 1 -5.11 21.02 -57.55
CA MET A 1 -5.58 21.43 -56.20
C MET A 1 -4.92 20.68 -55.02
N MET A 2 -4.48 19.41 -55.15
CA MET A 2 -3.75 18.72 -54.06
C MET A 2 -2.31 19.24 -53.81
N ARG A 3 -1.63 19.78 -54.84
CA ARG A 3 -0.30 20.40 -54.65
C ARG A 3 -0.33 21.68 -53.81
N SER A 4 -1.45 22.43 -53.81
CA SER A 4 -1.59 23.67 -53.05
C SER A 4 -1.91 23.46 -51.56
N ALA A 5 -2.43 22.30 -51.17
CA ALA A 5 -2.67 21.97 -49.75
C ALA A 5 -1.38 21.50 -49.06
N ALA A 6 -0.56 20.69 -49.75
CA ALA A 6 0.75 20.26 -49.26
C ALA A 6 1.76 21.43 -49.18
N LEU A 7 1.72 22.39 -50.10
CA LEU A 7 2.56 23.59 -50.05
C LEU A 7 2.17 24.56 -48.93
N ARG A 8 0.89 24.67 -48.56
CA ARG A 8 0.44 25.52 -47.43
C ARG A 8 0.79 24.92 -46.08
N ALA A 9 0.78 23.59 -45.94
CA ALA A 9 1.23 22.90 -44.73
C ALA A 9 2.76 23.06 -44.51
N ARG A 10 3.55 23.07 -45.60
CA ARG A 10 4.98 23.39 -45.54
C ARG A 10 5.25 24.87 -45.26
N GLN A 11 4.53 25.79 -45.90
CA GLN A 11 4.71 27.22 -45.65
C GLN A 11 4.35 27.64 -44.23
N PHE A 12 3.36 27.01 -43.58
CA PHE A 12 3.04 27.28 -42.17
C PHE A 12 4.14 26.79 -41.21
N ALA A 13 4.85 25.71 -41.54
CA ALA A 13 5.98 25.21 -40.74
C ALA A 13 7.23 26.10 -40.86
N ASP A 14 7.44 26.75 -42.01
CA ASP A 14 8.61 27.60 -42.26
C ASP A 14 8.46 29.03 -41.71
N THR A 15 7.24 29.55 -41.50
CA THR A 15 7.04 30.96 -41.08
C THR A 15 7.02 31.24 -39.58
N THR A 16 6.82 30.25 -38.70
CA THR A 16 6.64 30.52 -37.25
C THR A 16 7.73 29.98 -36.34
N GLY A 17 8.63 29.10 -36.80
CA GLY A 17 9.81 28.65 -36.01
C GLY A 17 9.51 28.05 -34.62
N GLN A 18 8.24 27.84 -34.28
CA GLN A 18 7.75 27.30 -33.04
C GLN A 18 6.62 26.32 -33.36
N LEU A 19 6.80 25.07 -32.94
CA LEU A 19 5.73 24.09 -32.87
C LEU A 19 4.63 24.65 -31.95
N PRO A 20 3.34 24.57 -32.34
CA PRO A 20 2.25 25.01 -31.48
C PRO A 20 2.24 24.20 -30.17
N ASP A 21 1.97 24.89 -29.06
CA ASP A 21 1.88 24.30 -27.72
C ASP A 21 0.88 23.12 -27.76
N PRO A 22 1.30 21.91 -27.35
CA PRO A 22 0.41 20.75 -27.30
C PRO A 22 -0.91 21.07 -26.59
N ARG A 23 -0.88 21.90 -25.53
CA ARG A 23 -2.10 22.26 -24.78
C ARG A 23 -3.17 22.94 -25.63
N GLU A 24 -2.79 23.73 -26.63
CA GLU A 24 -3.74 24.36 -27.55
C GLU A 24 -4.35 23.36 -28.55
N LEU A 25 -3.60 22.33 -28.94
CA LEU A 25 -4.09 21.25 -29.80
C LEU A 25 -5.01 20.26 -29.06
N TRP A 26 -4.87 20.13 -27.73
CA TRP A 26 -5.65 19.20 -26.91
C TRP A 26 -6.89 19.83 -26.26
N LEU A 27 -6.87 21.14 -25.95
CA LEU A 27 -8.02 21.87 -25.38
C LEU A 27 -8.97 22.42 -26.45
N ASN A 28 -8.46 22.79 -27.63
CA ASN A 28 -9.29 23.25 -28.74
C ASN A 28 -9.55 22.05 -29.67
N GLY A 29 -10.61 21.30 -29.38
CA GLY A 29 -10.99 20.13 -30.17
C GLY A 29 -11.10 20.46 -31.67
N VAL A 30 -10.41 19.68 -32.50
CA VAL A 30 -10.35 19.75 -33.98
C VAL A 30 -9.93 21.14 -34.50
N PRO A 31 -8.87 21.27 -35.34
CA PRO A 31 -8.53 22.56 -35.93
C PRO A 31 -9.77 23.16 -36.62
N GLU A 32 -10.16 24.37 -36.21
CA GLU A 32 -11.31 25.09 -36.74
C GLU A 32 -11.21 25.17 -38.27
N THR A 33 -11.96 24.33 -38.97
CA THR A 33 -12.06 24.43 -40.42
C THR A 33 -12.96 25.62 -40.74
N SER A 34 -12.36 26.81 -40.89
CA SER A 34 -13.10 27.97 -41.38
C SER A 34 -13.60 27.69 -42.80
N SER A 35 -14.92 27.58 -42.99
CA SER A 35 -15.50 27.53 -44.33
C SER A 35 -15.62 28.97 -44.85
N LYS A 36 -15.02 29.25 -46.00
CA LYS A 36 -15.15 30.54 -46.66
C LYS A 36 -16.37 30.46 -47.59
N LYS A 37 -17.42 31.24 -47.31
CA LYS A 37 -18.51 31.48 -48.26
C LYS A 37 -18.31 32.85 -48.91
N PHE A 38 -18.69 32.96 -50.18
CA PHE A 38 -18.72 34.23 -50.88
C PHE A 38 -20.15 34.74 -50.91
N LEU A 39 -20.37 35.96 -50.41
CA LEU A 39 -21.67 36.61 -50.48
C LEU A 39 -21.76 37.39 -51.79
N ARG A 40 -22.81 37.13 -52.57
CA ARG A 40 -23.12 37.87 -53.79
C ARG A 40 -23.73 39.21 -53.40
N HIS A 41 -23.05 40.29 -53.76
CA HIS A 41 -23.57 41.65 -53.71
C HIS A 41 -23.86 42.12 -55.12
N VAL A 42 -24.73 43.12 -55.25
CA VAL A 42 -24.98 43.81 -56.51
C VAL A 42 -24.60 45.27 -56.28
N ASP A 43 -23.78 45.82 -57.16
CA ASP A 43 -23.38 47.21 -57.08
C ASP A 43 -24.52 48.15 -57.50
N LYS A 44 -24.27 49.46 -57.38
CA LYS A 44 -25.21 50.52 -57.77
C LYS A 44 -25.53 50.57 -59.28
N TYR A 45 -24.81 49.81 -60.10
CA TYR A 45 -25.02 49.71 -61.55
C TYR A 45 -25.63 48.36 -61.96
N GLY A 46 -26.03 47.52 -61.00
CA GLY A 46 -26.67 46.23 -61.27
C GLY A 46 -25.69 45.08 -61.54
N ALA A 47 -24.37 45.30 -61.43
CA ALA A 47 -23.37 44.27 -61.66
C ALA A 47 -23.11 43.46 -60.37
N PRO A 48 -23.18 42.12 -60.41
CA PRO A 48 -22.89 41.29 -59.25
C PRO A 48 -21.38 41.22 -58.97
N TYR A 49 -20.99 41.29 -57.71
CA TYR A 49 -19.63 41.01 -57.24
C TYR A 49 -19.65 40.21 -55.93
N TRP A 50 -18.59 39.46 -55.65
CA TRP A 50 -18.54 38.50 -54.54
C TRP A 50 -17.52 38.89 -53.49
N VAL A 51 -17.96 38.99 -52.24
CA VAL A 51 -17.09 39.33 -51.10
C VAL A 51 -16.87 38.09 -50.22
N PRO A 52 -15.62 37.74 -49.89
CA PRO A 52 -15.34 36.62 -49.01
C PRO A 52 -15.85 36.92 -47.59
N HIS A 53 -16.78 36.10 -47.12
CA HIS A 53 -17.32 36.16 -45.77
C HIS A 53 -16.71 35.05 -44.91
N LYS A 54 -16.01 35.45 -43.84
CA LYS A 54 -15.47 34.51 -42.84
C LYS A 54 -16.56 34.20 -41.83
N GLN A 55 -17.25 33.08 -42.00
CA GLN A 55 -18.14 32.55 -40.98
C GLN A 55 -17.28 31.90 -39.90
N ARG A 56 -17.32 32.42 -38.66
CA ARG A 56 -16.78 31.68 -37.51
C ARG A 56 -17.60 30.38 -37.41
N ALA A 57 -16.93 29.24 -37.49
CA ALA A 57 -17.59 27.97 -37.24
C ALA A 57 -18.17 28.03 -35.83
N LEU A 58 -19.49 27.81 -35.69
CA LEU A 58 -20.08 27.63 -34.37
C LEU A 58 -19.35 26.48 -33.68
N ALA A 59 -18.87 26.72 -32.46
CA ALA A 59 -18.07 25.79 -31.64
C ALA A 59 -18.79 24.48 -31.28
N ASN A 60 -20.02 24.27 -31.77
CA ASN A 60 -20.72 23.00 -31.77
C ASN A 60 -21.35 22.79 -33.15
N PRO A 61 -20.77 21.96 -34.04
CA PRO A 61 -21.57 21.38 -35.09
C PRO A 61 -22.67 20.57 -34.40
N ASP A 62 -23.92 20.86 -34.73
CA ASP A 62 -25.07 20.08 -34.28
C ASP A 62 -24.77 18.58 -34.44
N PRO A 63 -24.85 17.75 -33.38
CA PRO A 63 -24.60 16.32 -33.50
C PRO A 63 -25.56 15.63 -34.49
N ALA A 64 -26.67 16.27 -34.84
CA ALA A 64 -27.60 15.83 -35.87
C ALA A 64 -27.20 16.23 -37.31
N ALA A 65 -26.16 17.06 -37.50
CA ALA A 65 -25.70 17.43 -38.83
C ALA A 65 -25.04 16.22 -39.51
N GLN A 66 -25.86 15.47 -40.25
CA GLN A 66 -25.43 14.37 -41.10
C GLN A 66 -24.27 14.86 -41.99
N ARG A 67 -23.07 14.37 -41.70
CA ARG A 67 -21.95 14.51 -42.63
C ARG A 67 -22.18 13.49 -43.72
N ASP A 68 -22.67 13.98 -44.86
CA ASP A 68 -22.82 13.15 -46.04
C ASP A 68 -21.44 12.93 -46.65
N PHE A 69 -21.03 11.66 -46.65
CA PHE A 69 -19.81 11.24 -47.31
C PHE A 69 -20.12 11.19 -48.80
N PHE A 70 -19.40 12.01 -49.57
CA PHE A 70 -19.45 11.98 -51.02
C PHE A 70 -18.15 11.37 -51.56
N GLU A 71 -18.30 10.48 -52.52
CA GLU A 71 -17.20 10.06 -53.38
C GLU A 71 -16.99 11.17 -54.41
N VAL A 72 -15.77 11.67 -54.54
CA VAL A 72 -15.45 12.65 -55.60
C VAL A 72 -15.59 11.91 -56.92
N SER A 73 -16.63 12.26 -57.68
CA SER A 73 -16.86 11.68 -59.00
C SER A 73 -15.64 11.92 -59.89
N ASP A 74 -15.24 10.93 -60.70
CA ASP A 74 -14.22 11.07 -61.74
C ASP A 74 -14.65 12.02 -62.88
N LEU A 75 -15.86 12.58 -62.80
CA LEU A 75 -16.32 13.67 -63.66
C LEU A 75 -15.51 14.94 -63.38
N LEU A 76 -14.64 15.28 -64.33
CA LEU A 76 -13.93 16.56 -64.36
C LEU A 76 -14.96 17.68 -64.52
N LEU A 77 -15.33 18.34 -63.43
CA LEU A 77 -16.13 19.56 -63.44
C LEU A 77 -15.27 20.71 -63.98
N ASP A 78 -15.30 20.90 -65.30
CA ASP A 78 -14.67 22.05 -65.93
C ASP A 78 -15.61 23.25 -65.80
N LEU A 79 -15.49 23.95 -64.66
CA LEU A 79 -16.35 25.08 -64.29
C LEU A 79 -16.24 26.27 -65.26
N ASP A 80 -15.22 26.27 -66.11
CA ASP A 80 -14.93 27.33 -67.08
C ASP A 80 -15.53 27.03 -68.47
N ALA A 81 -16.13 25.84 -68.65
CA ALA A 81 -16.66 25.35 -69.93
C ALA A 81 -18.20 25.38 -70.00
N GLU A 82 -18.84 26.24 -69.20
CA GLU A 82 -20.29 26.44 -69.26
C GLU A 82 -20.68 27.02 -70.64
N GLY A 83 -21.33 26.21 -71.48
CA GLY A 83 -21.71 26.57 -72.86
C GLY A 83 -20.81 26.03 -73.97
N ALA A 84 -19.75 25.26 -73.65
CA ALA A 84 -18.98 24.55 -74.65
C ALA A 84 -19.78 23.39 -75.25
N SER A 85 -19.87 23.31 -76.58
CA SER A 85 -20.62 22.26 -77.30
C SER A 85 -20.11 20.83 -77.08
N SER A 86 -18.87 20.69 -76.59
CA SER A 86 -18.25 19.42 -76.21
C SER A 86 -18.63 18.95 -74.79
N VAL A 87 -19.30 19.79 -73.99
CA VAL A 87 -19.71 19.47 -72.62
C VAL A 87 -21.22 19.25 -72.62
N ARG A 88 -21.63 18.00 -72.32
CA ARG A 88 -23.05 17.66 -72.19
C ARG A 88 -23.64 18.46 -71.00
N PRO A 89 -24.78 19.15 -71.17
CA PRO A 89 -25.45 19.84 -70.07
C PRO A 89 -25.92 18.84 -69.02
N TYR A 90 -25.84 19.24 -67.74
CA TYR A 90 -26.39 18.47 -66.62
C TYR A 90 -27.91 18.39 -66.75
N ALA A 91 -28.47 17.17 -66.75
CA ALA A 91 -29.91 16.94 -66.85
C ALA A 91 -30.49 16.49 -65.51
N ASP A 92 -31.79 16.72 -65.30
CA ASP A 92 -32.50 16.32 -64.08
C ASP A 92 -32.44 14.79 -63.85
N GLU A 93 -32.31 14.00 -64.91
CA GLU A 93 -32.07 12.55 -64.84
C GLU A 93 -30.72 12.20 -64.22
N ASP A 94 -29.70 13.03 -64.42
CA ASP A 94 -28.39 12.86 -63.81
C ASP A 94 -28.49 13.10 -62.28
N GLU A 95 -29.35 14.03 -61.84
CA GLU A 95 -29.64 14.26 -60.42
C GLU A 95 -30.36 13.08 -59.77
N LEU A 96 -31.36 12.50 -60.46
CA LEU A 96 -32.06 11.30 -60.00
C LEU A 96 -31.12 10.08 -59.93
N ARG A 97 -30.25 9.91 -60.94
CA ARG A 97 -29.28 8.81 -60.96
C ARG A 97 -28.23 8.96 -59.85
N MET A 98 -27.79 10.19 -59.59
CA MET A 98 -26.84 10.48 -58.52
C MET A 98 -27.49 10.31 -57.14
N SER A 99 -28.69 10.84 -56.92
CA SER A 99 -29.42 10.67 -55.65
C SER A 99 -29.72 9.19 -55.34
N ALA A 100 -30.09 8.39 -56.34
CA ALA A 100 -30.30 6.95 -56.18
C ALA A 100 -28.99 6.21 -55.87
N LYS A 101 -27.89 6.52 -56.56
CA LYS A 101 -26.55 5.95 -56.28
C LYS A 101 -26.03 6.38 -54.90
N TRP A 102 -26.52 7.51 -54.37
CA TRP A 102 -26.03 8.11 -53.14
C TRP A 102 -26.96 7.88 -51.94
N ALA A 103 -28.09 7.20 -52.16
CA ALA A 103 -29.01 6.80 -51.12
C ALA A 103 -28.29 6.01 -50.01
N VAL A 104 -28.84 6.09 -48.80
CA VAL A 104 -28.27 5.42 -47.61
C VAL A 104 -28.36 3.91 -47.80
N THR A 105 -27.24 3.28 -48.18
CA THR A 105 -27.12 1.83 -48.22
C THR A 105 -26.84 1.30 -46.80
N PRO A 106 -27.26 0.06 -46.48
CA PRO A 106 -26.99 -0.54 -45.17
C PRO A 106 -25.49 -0.62 -44.87
N GLU A 107 -24.65 -0.83 -45.89
CA GLU A 107 -23.19 -0.80 -45.78
C GLU A 107 -22.66 0.57 -45.38
N ARG A 108 -23.16 1.66 -46.00
CA ARG A 108 -22.77 3.03 -45.63
C ARG A 108 -23.23 3.39 -44.22
N ALA A 109 -24.41 2.93 -43.80
CA ALA A 109 -24.89 3.09 -42.43
C ALA A 109 -23.99 2.35 -41.42
N ALA A 110 -23.57 1.11 -41.74
CA ALA A 110 -22.65 0.33 -40.92
C ALA A 110 -21.25 0.98 -40.82
N VAL A 111 -20.72 1.49 -41.93
CA VAL A 111 -19.46 2.26 -41.93
C VAL A 111 -19.59 3.52 -41.09
N ARG A 112 -20.70 4.27 -41.23
CA ARG A 112 -20.98 5.47 -40.43
C ARG A 112 -21.03 5.13 -38.93
N ALA A 113 -21.74 4.08 -38.55
CA ALA A 113 -21.80 3.62 -37.15
C ALA A 113 -20.41 3.24 -36.61
N ARG A 114 -19.59 2.54 -37.41
CA ARG A 114 -18.22 2.19 -37.04
C ARG A 114 -17.31 3.42 -36.89
N VAL A 115 -17.47 4.42 -37.76
CA VAL A 115 -16.74 5.69 -37.65
C VAL A 115 -17.13 6.46 -36.39
N GLU A 116 -18.42 6.53 -36.04
CA GLU A 116 -18.85 7.16 -34.78
C GLU A 116 -18.31 6.40 -33.56
N GLN A 117 -18.38 5.07 -33.56
CA GLN A 117 -17.78 4.26 -32.50
C GLN A 117 -16.26 4.53 -32.34
N PHE A 118 -15.53 4.67 -33.44
CA PHE A 118 -14.12 5.04 -33.39
C PHE A 118 -13.89 6.44 -32.84
N LYS A 119 -14.73 7.42 -33.19
CA LYS A 119 -14.64 8.78 -32.63
C LYS A 119 -14.86 8.78 -31.12
N GLU A 120 -15.88 8.07 -30.65
CA GLU A 120 -16.15 7.91 -29.22
C GLU A 120 -14.99 7.24 -28.49
N GLN A 121 -14.43 6.17 -29.07
CA GLN A 121 -13.25 5.50 -28.52
C GLN A 121 -12.03 6.42 -28.47
N ILE A 122 -11.75 7.18 -29.53
CA ILE A 122 -10.66 8.16 -29.55
C ILE A 122 -10.88 9.22 -28.47
N HIS A 123 -12.11 9.75 -28.37
CA HIS A 123 -12.43 10.76 -27.36
C HIS A 123 -12.24 10.23 -25.94
N ALA A 124 -12.79 9.06 -25.63
CA ALA A 124 -12.63 8.40 -24.33
C ALA A 124 -11.16 8.11 -24.01
N SER A 125 -10.42 7.63 -25.01
CA SER A 125 -8.99 7.33 -24.92
C SER A 125 -8.16 8.58 -24.61
N ARG A 126 -8.45 9.71 -25.27
CA ARG A 126 -7.80 11.00 -25.01
C ARG A 126 -8.15 11.56 -23.63
N LEU A 127 -9.42 11.46 -23.23
CA LEU A 127 -9.88 11.92 -21.92
C LEU A 127 -9.25 11.11 -20.78
N GLY A 128 -9.08 9.79 -20.94
CA GLY A 128 -8.36 8.93 -20.00
C GLY A 128 -6.88 9.32 -19.86
N ALA A 129 -6.20 9.60 -20.98
CA ALA A 129 -4.82 10.08 -20.96
C ALA A 129 -4.68 11.44 -20.25
N LEU A 130 -5.60 12.38 -20.52
CA LEU A 130 -5.64 13.68 -19.85
C LEU A 130 -5.89 13.53 -18.35
N LYS A 131 -6.85 12.69 -17.95
CA LYS A 131 -7.15 12.40 -16.53
C LYS A 131 -5.92 11.83 -15.81
N SER A 132 -5.13 11.01 -16.48
CA SER A 132 -3.89 10.44 -15.95
C SER A 132 -2.78 11.49 -15.80
N LEU A 133 -2.66 12.43 -16.75
CA LEU A 133 -1.77 13.59 -16.63
C LEU A 133 -2.14 14.49 -15.44
N LEU A 134 -3.42 14.79 -15.27
CA LEU A 134 -3.93 15.68 -14.23
C LEU A 134 -3.89 15.07 -12.81
N ARG A 135 -3.68 13.75 -12.68
CA ARG A 135 -3.69 13.04 -11.40
C ARG A 135 -2.34 12.35 -11.15
N PRO A 136 -1.28 13.10 -10.82
CA PRO A 136 0.08 12.57 -10.69
C PRO A 136 0.26 11.59 -9.52
N ALA A 137 -0.65 11.60 -8.53
CA ALA A 137 -0.66 10.70 -7.37
C ALA A 137 -1.73 9.58 -7.47
N SER A 138 -2.19 9.22 -8.67
CA SER A 138 -3.19 8.17 -8.87
C SER A 138 -2.56 6.78 -8.79
N ALA A 139 -3.14 5.87 -8.00
CA ALA A 139 -2.73 4.46 -7.95
C ALA A 139 -2.73 3.80 -9.33
N ARG A 140 -3.60 4.28 -10.23
CA ARG A 140 -3.87 3.68 -11.55
C ARG A 140 -2.86 4.06 -12.63
N LEU A 141 -1.80 4.83 -12.34
CA LEU A 141 -0.79 5.14 -13.36
C LEU A 141 -0.04 3.88 -13.79
N ILE A 142 0.29 3.80 -15.09
CA ILE A 142 1.08 2.69 -15.67
C ILE A 142 2.52 2.76 -15.15
N SER A 143 2.92 1.71 -14.44
CA SER A 143 4.26 1.47 -13.92
C SER A 143 5.07 0.59 -14.88
N PRO A 144 6.42 0.65 -14.88
CA PRO A 144 7.26 -0.37 -15.53
C PRO A 144 6.91 -1.80 -15.07
N HIS A 145 6.51 -1.98 -13.82
CA HIS A 145 6.07 -3.29 -13.33
C HIS A 145 4.76 -3.76 -13.99
N ASP A 146 3.85 -2.83 -14.34
CA ASP A 146 2.61 -3.20 -15.02
C ASP A 146 2.89 -3.67 -16.45
N ILE A 147 3.79 -2.97 -17.16
CA ILE A 147 4.22 -3.37 -18.52
C ILE A 147 4.89 -4.73 -18.49
N PHE A 148 5.81 -4.95 -17.54
CA PHE A 148 6.47 -6.24 -17.38
C PHE A 148 5.49 -7.35 -16.98
N SER A 149 4.55 -7.06 -16.07
CA SER A 149 3.51 -8.02 -15.69
C SER A 149 2.60 -8.37 -16.86
N ALA A 150 2.22 -7.39 -17.68
CA ALA A 150 1.42 -7.61 -18.89
C ALA A 150 2.21 -8.43 -19.92
N ALA A 151 3.51 -8.18 -20.08
CA ALA A 151 4.35 -8.93 -21.01
C ALA A 151 4.51 -10.41 -20.60
N LEU A 152 4.53 -10.68 -19.29
CA LEU A 152 4.59 -12.05 -18.78
C LEU A 152 3.23 -12.76 -18.76
N SER A 153 2.15 -12.01 -18.54
CA SER A 153 0.82 -12.59 -18.31
C SER A 153 -0.07 -12.64 -19.55
N GLY A 154 0.30 -11.92 -20.61
CA GLY A 154 -0.52 -11.70 -21.80
C GLY A 154 -1.69 -10.74 -21.54
N ALA A 155 -2.44 -10.44 -22.60
CA ALA A 155 -3.65 -9.65 -22.53
C ALA A 155 -4.76 -10.42 -21.80
N PRO A 156 -5.65 -9.70 -21.09
CA PRO A 156 -6.72 -10.33 -20.34
C PRO A 156 -7.65 -11.09 -21.30
N ALA A 157 -7.86 -12.38 -21.05
CA ALA A 157 -8.71 -13.21 -21.89
C ALA A 157 -10.12 -12.57 -21.98
N PRO A 158 -10.72 -12.50 -23.18
CA PRO A 158 -12.07 -11.98 -23.32
C PRO A 158 -12.99 -12.80 -22.42
N SER A 159 -13.70 -12.13 -21.51
CA SER A 159 -14.70 -12.75 -20.64
C SER A 159 -15.81 -13.35 -21.51
N GLY A 160 -15.62 -14.58 -21.96
CA GLY A 160 -16.65 -15.36 -22.63
C GLY A 160 -17.78 -15.71 -21.65
N PRO A 161 -19.00 -15.95 -22.15
CA PRO A 161 -20.07 -16.48 -21.32
C PRO A 161 -19.63 -17.82 -20.73
N GLU A 162 -19.77 -17.96 -19.41
CA GLU A 162 -19.44 -19.16 -18.64
C GLU A 162 -19.91 -20.43 -19.39
N THR A 163 -18.96 -21.14 -19.98
CA THR A 163 -19.19 -22.50 -20.45
C THR A 163 -18.24 -23.40 -19.69
N HIS A 164 -18.83 -24.21 -18.82
CA HIS A 164 -18.13 -25.23 -18.06
C HIS A 164 -17.37 -26.19 -18.98
N ALA A 165 -16.22 -26.65 -18.46
CA ALA A 165 -15.40 -27.78 -18.89
C ALA A 165 -14.41 -27.54 -20.05
N ALA A 166 -13.13 -27.38 -19.69
CA ALA A 166 -12.11 -28.39 -19.99
C ALA A 166 -10.87 -28.15 -19.11
N HIS A 167 -10.29 -29.24 -18.64
CA HIS A 167 -9.05 -29.31 -17.89
C HIS A 167 -7.90 -28.59 -18.60
N ASP A 168 -7.25 -27.65 -17.91
CA ASP A 168 -5.85 -27.33 -18.18
C ASP A 168 -5.18 -26.84 -16.88
N GLU A 169 -4.02 -27.43 -16.57
CA GLU A 169 -3.27 -27.36 -15.31
C GLU A 169 -2.57 -25.99 -15.07
N SER A 170 -3.13 -24.88 -15.56
CA SER A 170 -2.59 -23.52 -15.40
C SER A 170 -3.20 -22.75 -14.20
N ALA A 171 -4.03 -23.40 -13.39
CA ALA A 171 -4.84 -22.79 -12.32
C ALA A 171 -4.06 -22.29 -11.07
N ASN A 172 -2.74 -22.11 -11.14
CA ASN A 172 -1.92 -21.74 -9.98
C ASN A 172 -1.50 -20.26 -9.90
N LEU A 173 -1.97 -19.38 -10.80
CA LEU A 173 -1.78 -17.93 -10.64
C LEU A 173 -3.04 -17.31 -10.01
N PRO A 174 -2.92 -16.62 -8.86
CA PRO A 174 -4.08 -16.09 -8.16
C PRO A 174 -4.85 -15.09 -9.06
N PRO A 175 -6.19 -15.18 -9.13
CA PRO A 175 -7.04 -14.36 -10.01
C PRO A 175 -7.02 -12.84 -9.69
N ARG A 176 -6.26 -12.41 -8.69
CA ARG A 176 -6.23 -11.02 -8.19
C ARG A 176 -5.44 -10.05 -9.08
N THR A 177 -4.50 -10.51 -9.90
CA THR A 177 -3.65 -9.63 -10.74
C THR A 177 -4.28 -9.22 -12.06
N ARG A 178 -5.24 -9.99 -12.59
CA ARG A 178 -5.81 -9.75 -13.93
C ARG A 178 -6.84 -8.62 -13.96
N GLY A 179 -7.76 -8.57 -12.99
CA GLY A 179 -8.76 -7.48 -12.88
C GLY A 179 -8.14 -6.09 -12.60
N ASP A 180 -6.96 -6.06 -11.98
CA ASP A 180 -6.21 -4.82 -11.74
C ASP A 180 -5.62 -4.26 -13.06
N LEU A 181 -5.29 -5.10 -14.05
CA LEU A 181 -4.69 -4.64 -15.31
C LEU A 181 -5.73 -3.97 -16.22
N ASP A 182 -6.94 -4.54 -16.33
CA ASP A 182 -8.04 -3.96 -17.12
C ASP A 182 -8.42 -2.56 -16.64
N THR A 183 -8.57 -2.42 -15.32
CA THR A 183 -8.92 -1.13 -14.72
C THR A 183 -7.81 -0.09 -14.93
N VAL A 184 -6.53 -0.49 -14.80
CA VAL A 184 -5.39 0.37 -15.12
C VAL A 184 -5.42 0.78 -16.59
N CYS A 185 -5.64 -0.15 -17.51
CA CYS A 185 -5.67 0.15 -18.95
C CYS A 185 -6.78 1.14 -19.30
N LEU A 186 -8.00 0.89 -18.82
CA LEU A 186 -9.15 1.77 -19.04
C LEU A 186 -8.92 3.17 -18.46
N ASP A 187 -8.40 3.29 -17.24
CA ASP A 187 -8.15 4.60 -16.62
C ASP A 187 -7.05 5.42 -17.31
N ASN A 188 -6.11 4.77 -18.00
CA ASN A 188 -5.08 5.44 -18.80
C ASN A 188 -5.52 5.67 -20.26
N GLY A 189 -6.78 5.36 -20.59
CA GLY A 189 -7.32 5.54 -21.93
C GLY A 189 -6.70 4.59 -22.95
N ILE A 190 -6.34 3.38 -22.54
CA ILE A 190 -6.01 2.29 -23.48
C ILE A 190 -7.33 1.74 -24.03
N PRO A 191 -7.51 1.68 -25.35
CA PRO A 191 -8.77 1.25 -25.93
C PRO A 191 -9.00 -0.25 -25.73
N PRO A 192 -10.27 -0.71 -25.62
CA PRO A 192 -10.58 -2.10 -25.30
C PRO A 192 -10.11 -3.10 -26.37
N HIS A 193 -10.03 -2.69 -27.64
CA HIS A 193 -9.48 -3.56 -28.70
C HIS A 193 -7.99 -3.86 -28.51
N ALA A 194 -7.24 -3.00 -27.81
CA ALA A 194 -5.84 -3.26 -27.50
C ALA A 194 -5.66 -4.32 -26.42
N LEU A 195 -6.71 -4.67 -25.66
CA LEU A 195 -6.70 -5.75 -24.67
C LEU A 195 -6.93 -7.13 -25.31
N GLN A 196 -7.13 -7.20 -26.63
CA GLN A 196 -7.38 -8.45 -27.35
C GLN A 196 -6.10 -9.04 -27.97
N ASP A 197 -5.03 -8.26 -28.02
CA ASP A 197 -3.75 -8.62 -28.64
C ASP A 197 -2.60 -8.13 -27.74
N ASP A 198 -1.75 -9.06 -27.31
CA ASP A 198 -0.61 -8.82 -26.43
C ASP A 198 0.35 -7.75 -27.00
N GLU A 199 0.60 -7.77 -28.30
CA GLU A 199 1.50 -6.80 -28.95
C GLU A 199 0.90 -5.40 -28.87
N GLN A 200 -0.40 -5.29 -29.15
CA GLN A 200 -1.12 -4.01 -29.08
C GLN A 200 -1.20 -3.51 -27.64
N LEU A 201 -1.49 -4.38 -26.67
CA LEU A 201 -1.54 -4.02 -25.26
C LEU A 201 -0.22 -3.39 -24.82
N LEU A 202 0.90 -4.10 -25.06
CA LEU A 202 2.22 -3.63 -24.67
C LEU A 202 2.58 -2.31 -25.37
N ARG A 203 2.30 -2.21 -26.67
CA ARG A 203 2.52 -0.99 -27.44
C ARG A 203 1.76 0.20 -26.87
N TRP A 204 0.48 0.02 -26.52
CA TRP A 204 -0.35 1.07 -25.94
C TRP A 204 0.10 1.44 -24.51
N MET A 205 0.46 0.46 -23.68
CA MET A 205 0.96 0.73 -22.33
C MET A 205 2.28 1.51 -22.35
N MET A 206 3.21 1.13 -23.24
CA MET A 206 4.47 1.86 -23.45
C MET A 206 4.20 3.27 -23.96
N LEU A 207 3.39 3.43 -25.01
CA LEU A 207 3.02 4.74 -25.56
C LEU A 207 2.44 5.67 -24.49
N ARG A 208 1.50 5.19 -23.68
CA ARG A 208 0.87 5.99 -22.63
C ARG A 208 1.88 6.41 -21.56
N ARG A 209 2.75 5.49 -21.14
CA ARG A 209 3.80 5.80 -20.17
C ARG A 209 4.79 6.82 -20.72
N ASP A 210 5.23 6.67 -21.95
CA ASP A 210 6.21 7.55 -22.57
C ASP A 210 5.66 8.97 -22.73
N VAL A 211 4.41 9.10 -23.18
CA VAL A 211 3.71 10.41 -23.24
C VAL A 211 3.64 11.04 -21.85
N LEU A 212 3.26 10.29 -20.81
CA LEU A 212 3.23 10.79 -19.44
C LEU A 212 4.62 11.26 -18.95
N GLN A 213 5.68 10.55 -19.35
CA GLN A 213 7.05 10.91 -18.96
C GLN A 213 7.57 12.13 -19.71
N VAL A 214 7.32 12.22 -21.02
CA VAL A 214 7.71 13.36 -21.87
C VAL A 214 7.01 14.63 -21.39
N SER A 215 5.67 14.59 -21.20
CA SER A 215 4.93 15.74 -20.70
C SER A 215 5.38 16.20 -19.30
N ARG A 216 5.84 15.27 -18.44
CA ARG A 216 6.40 15.64 -17.13
C ARG A 216 7.75 16.35 -17.24
N ARG A 217 8.61 15.92 -18.17
CA ARG A 217 9.93 16.53 -18.41
C ARG A 217 9.80 17.90 -19.07
N GLU A 218 8.93 18.03 -20.07
CA GLU A 218 8.73 19.28 -20.82
C GLU A 218 8.09 20.38 -19.99
N HIS A 219 7.25 20.04 -19.02
CA HIS A 219 6.54 21.01 -18.20
C HIS A 219 7.12 21.24 -16.81
N GLU A 220 8.36 20.81 -16.53
CA GLU A 220 8.96 20.83 -15.19
C GLU A 220 7.96 20.37 -14.11
N SER A 221 7.16 19.36 -14.42
CA SER A 221 5.98 19.03 -13.61
C SER A 221 6.45 18.73 -12.20
N GLU A 222 6.08 19.60 -11.26
CA GLU A 222 6.47 19.44 -9.87
C GLU A 222 6.03 18.06 -9.36
N PRO A 223 6.84 17.41 -8.51
CA PRO A 223 6.47 16.14 -7.91
C PRO A 223 5.12 16.29 -7.19
N PRO A 224 4.30 15.22 -7.11
CA PRO A 224 3.01 15.31 -6.46
C PRO A 224 3.16 15.84 -5.03
N THR A 225 2.35 16.84 -4.69
CA THR A 225 2.44 17.53 -3.41
C THR A 225 2.03 16.60 -2.27
N ARG A 226 2.45 16.90 -1.04
CA ARG A 226 2.05 16.13 0.15
C ARG A 226 0.54 16.12 0.36
N ALA A 227 -0.17 17.16 -0.06
CA ALA A 227 -1.62 17.23 0.02
C ALA A 227 -2.26 16.25 -0.98
N GLN A 228 -1.76 16.23 -2.22
CA GLN A 228 -2.22 15.29 -3.26
C GLN A 228 -1.97 13.84 -2.87
N LEU A 229 -0.77 13.51 -2.37
CA LEU A 229 -0.45 12.17 -1.88
C LEU A 229 -1.34 11.77 -0.70
N SER A 230 -1.54 12.68 0.26
CA SER A 230 -2.45 12.42 1.38
C SER A 230 -3.89 12.19 0.94
N ASN A 231 -4.35 12.94 -0.05
CA ASN A 231 -5.69 12.78 -0.58
C ASN A 231 -5.81 11.43 -1.30
N ALA A 232 -4.84 11.08 -2.13
CA ALA A 232 -4.80 9.79 -2.82
C ALA A 232 -4.83 8.61 -1.85
N LEU A 233 -4.05 8.67 -0.76
CA LEU A 233 -4.00 7.63 0.28
C LEU A 233 -5.35 7.43 0.98
N ARG A 234 -6.13 8.50 1.22
CA ARG A 234 -7.46 8.40 1.86
C ARG A 234 -8.47 7.62 1.02
N HIS A 235 -8.29 7.59 -0.29
CA HIS A 235 -9.20 6.93 -1.22
C HIS A 235 -8.75 5.50 -1.56
N GLN A 236 -7.64 5.01 -0.99
CA GLN A 236 -7.20 3.64 -1.21
C GLN A 236 -7.88 2.68 -0.24
N THR A 237 -8.50 1.64 -0.78
CA THR A 237 -9.14 0.55 -0.02
C THR A 237 -8.33 -0.74 -0.06
N SER A 238 -7.23 -0.78 -0.83
CA SER A 238 -6.38 -1.96 -0.96
C SER A 238 -4.91 -1.63 -0.70
N LEU A 239 -4.17 -2.61 -0.19
CA LEU A 239 -2.74 -2.47 0.05
C LEU A 239 -1.94 -2.29 -1.25
N SER A 240 -2.36 -2.98 -2.33
CA SER A 240 -1.80 -2.77 -3.68
C SER A 240 -1.92 -1.31 -4.12
N GLY A 241 -3.09 -0.69 -3.92
CA GLY A 241 -3.33 0.73 -4.20
C GLY A 241 -2.42 1.65 -3.38
N ILE A 242 -2.30 1.41 -2.07
CA ILE A 242 -1.40 2.16 -1.19
C ILE A 242 0.05 2.05 -1.68
N ARG A 243 0.52 0.83 -1.95
CA ARG A 243 1.88 0.55 -2.44
C ARG A 243 2.16 1.29 -3.75
N ARG A 244 1.23 1.24 -4.71
CA ARG A 244 1.34 1.91 -6.01
C ARG A 244 1.46 3.42 -5.83
N VAL A 245 0.54 4.04 -5.10
CA VAL A 245 0.53 5.50 -4.85
C VAL A 245 1.85 5.95 -4.20
N VAL A 246 2.29 5.24 -3.16
CA VAL A 246 3.52 5.59 -2.43
C VAL A 246 4.74 5.47 -3.33
N PHE A 247 4.94 4.33 -4.00
CA PHE A 247 6.12 4.11 -4.83
C PHE A 247 6.15 4.98 -6.09
N GLN A 248 5.01 5.26 -6.70
CA GLN A 248 4.94 6.20 -7.83
C GLN A 248 5.26 7.63 -7.38
N SER A 249 4.81 8.03 -6.20
CA SER A 249 5.15 9.35 -5.64
C SER A 249 6.65 9.45 -5.34
N ILE A 250 7.26 8.41 -4.76
CA ILE A 250 8.73 8.39 -4.54
C ILE A 250 9.48 8.45 -5.88
N ALA A 251 9.07 7.65 -6.87
CA ALA A 251 9.70 7.63 -8.19
C ALA A 251 9.55 8.98 -8.93
N ALA A 252 8.46 9.70 -8.69
CA ALA A 252 8.26 11.05 -9.21
C ALA A 252 9.07 12.13 -8.45
N GLY A 253 9.82 11.78 -7.41
CA GLY A 253 10.62 12.72 -6.62
C GLY A 253 9.87 13.36 -5.45
N THR A 254 8.66 12.89 -5.10
CA THR A 254 7.97 13.37 -3.90
C THR A 254 8.76 12.98 -2.66
N PHE A 255 9.28 14.00 -1.98
CA PHE A 255 9.96 13.83 -0.71
C PHE A 255 8.98 13.40 0.39
N ILE A 256 8.87 12.09 0.60
CA ILE A 256 8.17 11.49 1.75
C ILE A 256 8.90 11.83 3.05
N GLY A 257 10.19 12.19 2.98
CA GLY A 257 11.05 12.36 4.14
C GLY A 257 11.88 13.64 4.24
N SER A 258 11.28 14.84 4.27
CA SER A 258 12.03 15.99 4.84
C SER A 258 12.17 15.79 6.36
N PHE A 259 13.16 15.01 6.74
CA PHE A 259 13.41 14.58 8.11
C PHE A 259 14.57 15.31 8.77
N ALA A 260 15.06 16.46 8.30
CA ALA A 260 16.25 17.09 8.92
C ALA A 260 16.04 18.42 9.67
N LYS A 261 15.06 19.28 9.34
CA LYS A 261 15.09 20.66 9.90
C LYS A 261 13.80 21.24 10.50
N GLN A 262 12.71 20.49 10.66
CA GLN A 262 11.52 20.99 11.39
C GLN A 262 10.96 19.91 12.31
N ARG A 263 11.23 20.09 13.61
CA ARG A 263 10.86 19.20 14.73
C ARG A 263 9.35 18.95 14.90
N THR A 264 8.47 19.55 14.09
CA THR A 264 7.01 19.42 14.23
C THR A 264 6.31 18.69 13.07
N ILE A 265 6.95 18.53 11.91
CA ILE A 265 6.29 18.01 10.67
C ILE A 265 6.78 16.59 10.30
N ARG A 266 7.76 16.04 11.02
CA ARG A 266 8.38 14.72 10.75
C ARG A 266 7.38 13.55 10.73
N SER A 267 6.21 13.62 11.38
CA SER A 267 5.30 12.46 11.49
C SER A 267 4.11 12.45 10.52
N ALA A 268 3.89 13.47 9.69
CA ALA A 268 2.61 13.61 9.00
C ALA A 268 2.36 12.56 7.90
N MET A 269 3.34 12.29 7.03
CA MET A 269 3.11 11.40 5.88
C MET A 269 3.21 9.92 6.25
N THR A 270 4.20 9.52 7.03
CA THR A 270 4.33 8.14 7.52
C THR A 270 3.15 7.74 8.40
N SER A 271 2.58 8.67 9.19
CA SER A 271 1.32 8.42 9.91
C SER A 271 0.12 8.28 8.98
N ARG A 272 0.09 8.99 7.84
CA ARG A 272 -0.99 8.85 6.84
C ARG A 272 -0.89 7.51 6.10
N ILE A 273 0.31 7.09 5.75
CA ILE A 273 0.57 5.76 5.17
C ILE A 273 0.14 4.69 6.17
N ARG A 274 0.58 4.79 7.43
CA ARG A 274 0.14 3.91 8.51
C ARG A 274 -1.38 3.85 8.62
N ARG A 275 -2.05 5.00 8.69
CA ARG A 275 -3.52 5.04 8.81
C ARG A 275 -4.22 4.37 7.62
N ALA A 276 -3.67 4.49 6.42
CA ALA A 276 -4.19 3.79 5.26
C ALA A 276 -3.99 2.27 5.40
N CYS A 277 -2.81 1.83 5.83
CA CYS A 277 -2.55 0.41 6.13
C CYS A 277 -3.47 -0.13 7.23
N ASP A 278 -3.64 0.59 8.34
CA ASP A 278 -4.55 0.24 9.43
C ASP A 278 -6.00 0.11 8.90
N GLY A 279 -6.43 1.01 8.01
CA GLY A 279 -7.73 0.94 7.36
C GLY A 279 -7.95 -0.35 6.58
N VAL A 280 -6.96 -0.78 5.79
CA VAL A 280 -7.03 -2.04 5.03
C VAL A 280 -6.98 -3.26 5.96
N LEU A 281 -6.11 -3.24 6.98
CA LEU A 281 -5.98 -4.32 7.95
C LEU A 281 -7.28 -4.56 8.72
N ASN A 282 -7.98 -3.49 9.11
CA ASN A 282 -9.24 -3.57 9.87
C ASN A 282 -10.44 -4.03 9.02
N GLN A 283 -10.36 -3.91 7.69
CA GLN A 283 -11.45 -4.28 6.77
C GLN A 283 -11.33 -5.72 6.23
N THR A 284 -10.17 -6.37 6.41
CA THR A 284 -9.88 -7.64 5.73
C THR A 284 -10.18 -8.84 6.63
N LEU A 285 -10.89 -9.84 6.10
CA LEU A 285 -11.16 -11.11 6.80
C LEU A 285 -9.89 -11.96 6.98
N THR A 286 -8.95 -11.89 6.02
CA THR A 286 -7.67 -12.62 6.04
C THR A 286 -6.54 -11.80 6.67
N ARG A 287 -6.69 -11.44 7.95
CA ARG A 287 -5.79 -10.50 8.65
C ARG A 287 -4.30 -10.87 8.56
N ARG A 288 -3.96 -12.16 8.76
CA ARG A 288 -2.57 -12.65 8.71
C ARG A 288 -1.89 -12.44 7.35
N SER A 289 -2.59 -12.75 6.26
CA SER A 289 -2.06 -12.55 4.89
C SER A 289 -1.81 -11.07 4.62
N THR A 290 -2.76 -10.21 5.00
CA THR A 290 -2.63 -8.76 4.83
C THR A 290 -1.52 -8.18 5.70
N ALA A 291 -1.29 -8.72 6.90
CA ALA A 291 -0.17 -8.35 7.76
C ALA A 291 1.18 -8.66 7.11
N LEU A 292 1.34 -9.87 6.55
CA LEU A 292 2.55 -10.26 5.79
C LEU A 292 2.81 -9.36 4.58
N GLU A 293 1.77 -9.09 3.78
CA GLU A 293 1.91 -8.19 2.63
C GLU A 293 2.27 -6.76 3.08
N THR A 294 1.70 -6.30 4.20
CA THR A 294 1.99 -4.97 4.77
C THR A 294 3.42 -4.90 5.28
N LEU A 295 3.91 -5.95 5.94
CA LEU A 295 5.32 -6.07 6.35
C LEU A 295 6.26 -6.02 5.14
N ALA A 296 5.97 -6.78 4.09
CA ALA A 296 6.74 -6.76 2.86
C ALA A 296 6.73 -5.37 2.22
N PHE A 297 5.60 -4.67 2.23
CA PHE A 297 5.50 -3.29 1.77
C PHE A 297 6.38 -2.34 2.59
N ILE A 298 6.29 -2.38 3.92
CA ILE A 298 7.08 -1.50 4.81
C ILE A 298 8.58 -1.81 4.70
N GLY A 299 8.96 -3.10 4.59
CA GLY A 299 10.34 -3.53 4.36
C GLY A 299 10.91 -2.97 3.05
N ASN A 300 10.18 -3.11 1.95
CA ASN A 300 10.55 -2.55 0.65
C ASN A 300 10.61 -1.02 0.67
N LEU A 301 9.67 -0.37 1.37
CA LEU A 301 9.67 1.08 1.55
C LEU A 301 10.89 1.54 2.33
N SER A 302 11.24 0.83 3.41
CA SER A 302 12.45 1.09 4.17
C SER A 302 13.67 0.98 3.27
N ALA A 303 13.86 -0.14 2.57
CA ALA A 303 15.01 -0.36 1.68
C ALA A 303 15.15 0.74 0.61
N ARG A 304 14.04 1.21 0.02
CA ARG A 304 14.04 2.30 -0.98
C ARG A 304 14.34 3.68 -0.40
N ILE A 305 14.05 3.92 0.88
CA ILE A 305 14.28 5.20 1.57
C ILE A 305 15.66 5.24 2.25
N THR A 306 16.29 4.07 2.48
CA THR A 306 17.52 3.94 3.27
C THR A 306 18.72 4.49 2.49
N GLN A 307 18.94 5.80 2.62
CA GLN A 307 20.29 6.35 2.73
C GLN A 307 20.75 6.16 4.19
N PRO A 308 22.07 6.08 4.49
CA PRO A 308 22.61 5.67 5.80
C PRO A 308 22.04 6.39 7.04
N GLU A 309 21.45 7.57 6.87
CA GLU A 309 20.91 8.40 7.95
C GLU A 309 19.37 8.51 7.98
N ARG A 310 18.65 7.80 7.09
CA ARG A 310 17.21 7.99 6.89
C ARG A 310 16.38 6.83 7.43
N SER A 311 15.59 7.11 8.47
CA SER A 311 14.59 6.21 9.03
C SER A 311 13.31 6.19 8.17
N VAL A 312 12.64 5.03 8.10
CA VAL A 312 11.28 4.88 7.52
C VAL A 312 10.22 5.70 8.29
N GLY A 313 10.59 6.23 9.46
CA GLY A 313 9.74 7.00 10.35
C GLY A 313 9.13 6.13 11.44
N THR A 314 9.00 6.71 12.63
CA THR A 314 8.51 6.01 13.83
C THR A 314 7.16 5.32 13.62
N PRO A 315 6.12 5.92 12.99
CA PRO A 315 4.81 5.26 12.93
C PRO A 315 4.84 3.93 12.16
N LEU A 316 5.66 3.85 11.10
CA LEU A 316 5.79 2.66 10.27
C LEU A 316 6.72 1.63 10.91
N CYS A 317 7.77 2.08 11.62
CA CYS A 317 8.62 1.20 12.41
C CYS A 317 7.82 0.49 13.52
N GLY A 318 6.91 1.21 14.19
CA GLY A 318 6.06 0.67 15.24
C GLY A 318 5.03 -0.31 14.69
N LEU A 319 4.36 0.07 13.59
CA LEU A 319 3.45 -0.83 12.88
C LEU A 319 4.17 -2.12 12.45
N ALA A 320 5.38 -2.02 11.89
CA ALA A 320 6.13 -3.20 11.47
C ALA A 320 6.55 -4.10 12.64
N LEU A 321 6.94 -3.53 13.79
CA LEU A 321 7.21 -4.29 15.01
C LEU A 321 5.97 -5.07 15.45
N HIS A 322 4.83 -4.39 15.55
CA HIS A 322 3.56 -5.00 15.94
C HIS A 322 3.13 -6.10 14.96
N LEU A 323 3.11 -5.84 13.65
CA LEU A 323 2.71 -6.84 12.66
C LEU A 323 3.66 -8.04 12.62
N SER A 324 4.97 -7.83 12.85
CA SER A 324 5.92 -8.96 12.92
C SER A 324 5.60 -9.87 14.10
N ALA A 325 5.28 -9.28 15.26
CA ALA A 325 4.84 -10.03 16.43
C ALA A 325 3.48 -10.71 16.21
N GLU A 326 2.51 -10.03 15.60
CA GLU A 326 1.18 -10.59 15.28
C GLU A 326 1.27 -11.81 14.36
N VAL A 327 2.19 -11.77 13.39
CA VAL A 327 2.45 -12.86 12.45
C VAL A 327 3.34 -13.96 13.07
N GLY A 328 3.97 -13.72 14.22
CA GLY A 328 4.89 -14.66 14.86
C GLY A 328 6.28 -14.73 14.22
N ASP A 329 6.66 -13.73 13.43
CA ASP A 329 8.00 -13.63 12.82
C ASP A 329 8.95 -12.92 13.79
N ILE A 330 9.59 -13.71 14.66
CA ILE A 330 10.50 -13.21 15.70
C ILE A 330 11.75 -12.56 15.08
N GLU A 331 12.25 -13.11 13.95
CA GLU A 331 13.44 -12.57 13.29
C GLU A 331 13.15 -11.19 12.72
N ALA A 332 12.06 -11.03 11.97
CA ALA A 332 11.64 -9.72 11.46
C ALA A 332 11.39 -8.72 12.62
N MET A 333 10.76 -9.17 13.71
CA MET A 333 10.56 -8.33 14.89
C MET A 333 11.89 -7.83 15.45
N SER A 334 12.89 -8.71 15.62
CA SER A 334 14.22 -8.34 16.13
C SER A 334 14.91 -7.29 15.24
N GLN A 335 14.79 -7.42 13.93
CA GLN A 335 15.33 -6.44 12.97
C GLN A 335 14.63 -5.08 13.10
N TRP A 336 13.30 -5.07 13.26
CA TRP A 336 12.55 -3.82 13.46
C TRP A 336 12.85 -3.18 14.82
N LEU A 337 13.04 -3.98 15.86
CA LEU A 337 13.46 -3.55 17.18
C LEU A 337 14.83 -2.83 17.12
N GLN A 338 15.81 -3.46 16.47
CA GLN A 338 17.13 -2.90 16.24
C GLN A 338 17.09 -1.62 15.41
N ARG A 339 16.30 -1.59 14.32
CA ARG A 339 16.11 -0.38 13.50
C ARG A 339 15.57 0.78 14.32
N GLY A 340 14.54 0.54 15.13
CA GLY A 340 14.00 1.60 15.97
C GLY A 340 14.97 2.05 17.07
N TYR A 341 15.83 1.15 17.58
CA TYR A 341 16.87 1.51 18.54
C TYR A 341 17.91 2.44 17.89
N ARG A 342 18.48 2.04 16.74
CA ARG A 342 19.44 2.84 15.96
C ARG A 342 18.92 4.24 15.62
N HIS A 343 17.62 4.36 15.37
CA HIS A 343 16.97 5.63 15.02
C HIS A 343 16.33 6.36 16.22
N LYS A 344 16.53 5.90 17.46
CA LYS A 344 15.93 6.47 18.68
C LYS A 344 14.40 6.61 18.60
N ALA A 345 13.73 5.70 17.89
CA ALA A 345 12.29 5.71 17.69
C ALA A 345 11.49 5.45 18.97
N TRP A 346 12.05 4.64 19.88
CA TRP A 346 11.38 4.19 21.11
C TRP A 346 11.15 5.29 22.15
N GLY A 347 11.78 6.46 22.01
CA GLY A 347 11.50 7.63 22.85
C GLY A 347 10.19 8.33 22.50
N GLU A 348 9.52 7.98 21.40
CA GLU A 348 8.30 8.66 20.98
C GLU A 348 7.04 8.08 21.63
N ARG A 349 6.17 8.97 22.15
CA ARG A 349 4.89 8.63 22.80
C ARG A 349 4.00 7.70 21.97
N LYS A 350 3.97 7.89 20.65
CA LYS A 350 3.10 7.14 19.73
C LYS A 350 3.49 5.67 19.59
N MET A 351 4.73 5.33 19.91
CA MET A 351 5.29 3.98 19.77
C MET A 351 4.91 3.06 20.92
N ALA A 352 4.56 3.62 22.08
CA ALA A 352 4.23 2.83 23.26
C ALA A 352 3.04 1.89 23.02
N ALA A 353 2.05 2.33 22.23
CA ALA A 353 0.93 1.49 21.86
C ALA A 353 1.35 0.31 20.97
N ASP A 354 2.25 0.54 20.01
CA ASP A 354 2.73 -0.53 19.12
C ASP A 354 3.58 -1.56 19.85
N VAL A 355 4.46 -1.11 20.75
CA VAL A 355 5.27 -2.03 21.58
C VAL A 355 4.36 -2.85 22.51
N GLN A 356 3.33 -2.22 23.09
CA GLN A 356 2.35 -2.93 23.91
C GLN A 356 1.56 -3.96 23.09
N LEU A 357 1.11 -3.61 21.89
CA LEU A 357 0.42 -4.53 20.99
C LEU A 357 1.33 -5.66 20.51
N ALA A 358 2.61 -5.37 20.23
CA ALA A 358 3.59 -6.39 19.87
C ALA A 358 3.76 -7.41 21.01
N LEU A 359 3.96 -6.95 22.26
CA LEU A 359 4.05 -7.85 23.42
C LEU A 359 2.74 -8.63 23.64
N ALA A 360 1.58 -7.98 23.49
CA ALA A 360 0.29 -8.64 23.65
C ALA A 360 -0.05 -9.64 22.53
N SER A 361 0.70 -9.67 21.44
CA SER A 361 0.49 -10.61 20.32
C SER A 361 1.08 -12.00 20.56
N PHE A 362 2.05 -12.12 21.48
CA PHE A 362 2.71 -13.41 21.75
C PHE A 362 1.93 -14.41 22.61
N PRO A 363 1.18 -14.00 23.66
CA PRO A 363 0.40 -14.94 24.47
C PRO A 363 -0.55 -15.86 23.68
N PRO A 364 -1.31 -15.39 22.67
CA PRO A 364 -2.15 -16.29 21.87
C PRO A 364 -1.34 -17.20 20.94
N LEU A 365 -0.16 -16.77 20.47
CA LEU A 365 0.74 -17.61 19.67
C LEU A 365 1.38 -18.74 20.49
N LEU A 366 1.53 -18.55 21.79
CA LEU A 366 2.00 -19.56 22.75
C LEU A 366 0.86 -20.49 23.21
N SER A 367 -0.38 -20.01 23.27
CA SER A 367 -1.52 -20.75 23.87
C SER A 367 -2.26 -21.69 22.91
N ASP A 368 -1.96 -21.65 21.60
CA ASP A 368 -2.53 -22.53 20.56
C ASP A 368 -4.03 -22.32 20.25
N ASP A 369 -4.69 -21.35 20.90
CA ASP A 369 -6.13 -21.03 20.72
C ASP A 369 -6.52 -20.71 19.27
N CYS A 370 -5.54 -20.33 18.44
CA CYS A 370 -5.75 -19.95 17.04
C CYS A 370 -5.31 -21.03 16.03
N GLY A 371 -4.89 -22.23 16.46
CA GLY A 371 -4.48 -23.33 15.56
C GLY A 371 -3.29 -23.02 14.65
N THR A 372 -2.49 -21.99 14.98
CA THR A 372 -1.36 -21.55 14.15
C THR A 372 -0.02 -22.19 14.56
N GLY A 373 0.10 -22.75 15.77
CA GLY A 373 1.22 -23.59 16.21
C GLY A 373 2.65 -23.01 16.11
N GLN A 374 2.83 -21.72 15.84
CA GLN A 374 4.11 -21.19 15.36
C GLN A 374 5.21 -21.07 16.42
N LEU A 375 4.86 -21.04 17.72
CA LEU A 375 5.83 -20.95 18.82
C LEU A 375 5.85 -22.21 19.69
N GLN A 376 5.42 -23.35 19.13
CA GLN A 376 5.39 -24.62 19.85
C GLN A 376 6.78 -25.26 20.01
N GLN A 377 7.75 -24.92 19.17
CA GLN A 377 9.09 -25.48 19.27
C GLN A 377 9.88 -24.76 20.37
N ALA A 378 10.68 -25.53 21.11
CA ALA A 378 11.59 -25.01 22.13
C ALA A 378 12.53 -23.93 21.56
N ARG A 379 13.00 -24.12 20.32
CA ARG A 379 13.88 -23.17 19.63
C ARG A 379 13.23 -21.81 19.42
N ASP A 380 11.96 -21.78 19.02
CA ASP A 380 11.24 -20.53 18.77
C ASP A 380 10.97 -19.78 20.08
N ARG A 381 10.61 -20.51 21.14
CA ARG A 381 10.46 -19.93 22.49
C ARG A 381 11.78 -19.37 23.02
N GLN A 382 12.88 -20.08 22.83
CA GLN A 382 14.21 -19.57 23.17
C GLN A 382 14.56 -18.32 22.36
N HIS A 383 14.25 -18.29 21.07
CA HIS A 383 14.51 -17.12 20.24
C HIS A 383 13.68 -15.90 20.70
N LEU A 384 12.40 -16.09 21.02
CA LEU A 384 11.55 -15.06 21.62
C LEU A 384 12.14 -14.57 22.96
N PHE A 385 12.59 -15.49 23.81
CA PHE A 385 13.23 -15.16 25.09
C PHE A 385 14.45 -14.25 24.89
N ARG A 386 15.30 -14.54 23.89
CA ARG A 386 16.46 -13.68 23.57
C ARG A 386 16.03 -12.27 23.15
N VAL A 387 15.02 -12.14 22.30
CA VAL A 387 14.55 -10.81 21.86
C VAL A 387 13.90 -10.03 23.01
N LEU A 388 13.22 -10.72 23.93
CA LEU A 388 12.64 -10.11 25.12
C LEU A 388 13.71 -9.55 26.06
N THR A 389 14.75 -10.34 26.34
CA THR A 389 15.74 -10.06 27.39
C THR A 389 17.00 -9.36 26.89
N GLY A 390 17.28 -9.45 25.59
CA GLY A 390 18.52 -8.99 24.97
C GLY A 390 19.68 -9.95 25.13
N VAL A 391 19.52 -11.06 25.85
CA VAL A 391 20.64 -11.97 26.14
C VAL A 391 20.88 -12.90 24.95
N ASP A 392 22.09 -12.86 24.41
CA ASP A 392 22.53 -13.80 23.37
C ASP A 392 22.97 -15.16 23.95
N ALA A 393 23.43 -16.09 23.10
CA ALA A 393 23.84 -17.41 23.55
C ALA A 393 25.11 -17.35 24.42
N GLU A 394 25.90 -16.29 24.24
CA GLU A 394 27.17 -15.98 24.89
C GLU A 394 26.98 -15.21 26.21
N GLY A 395 25.75 -14.80 26.53
CA GLY A 395 25.40 -14.07 27.75
C GLY A 395 25.61 -12.55 27.67
N GLN A 396 25.88 -11.99 26.49
CA GLN A 396 25.93 -10.55 26.29
C GLN A 396 24.53 -9.98 26.16
N VAL A 397 24.31 -8.82 26.77
CA VAL A 397 23.04 -8.09 26.67
C VAL A 397 23.10 -7.12 25.51
N ALA A 398 22.33 -7.38 24.47
CA ALA A 398 22.08 -6.44 23.41
C ALA A 398 21.18 -5.31 23.95
N PRO A 399 21.55 -4.03 23.77
CA PRO A 399 20.77 -2.88 24.25
C PRO A 399 19.48 -2.67 23.44
N GLU A 400 19.30 -3.42 22.36
CA GLU A 400 18.11 -3.46 21.51
C GLU A 400 17.13 -4.56 21.93
N SER A 401 16.90 -4.72 23.23
CA SER A 401 15.93 -5.67 23.78
C SER A 401 14.55 -5.04 24.02
N LEU A 402 13.49 -5.85 24.04
CA LEU A 402 12.16 -5.36 24.45
C LEU A 402 12.16 -4.93 25.92
N ARG A 403 12.95 -5.60 26.77
CA ARG A 403 13.18 -5.20 28.16
C ARG A 403 13.69 -3.76 28.25
N ASP A 404 14.73 -3.41 27.50
CA ASP A 404 15.28 -2.05 27.55
C ASP A 404 14.26 -1.01 27.08
N VAL A 405 13.45 -1.33 26.08
CA VAL A 405 12.33 -0.48 25.65
C VAL A 405 11.30 -0.31 26.76
N VAL A 406 10.88 -1.38 27.42
CA VAL A 406 9.93 -1.35 28.55
C VAL A 406 10.49 -0.51 29.70
N MET A 407 11.76 -0.72 30.06
CA MET A 407 12.44 0.02 31.12
C MET A 407 12.59 1.50 30.77
N HIS A 408 12.84 1.83 29.50
CA HIS A 408 12.85 3.20 29.01
C HIS A 408 11.49 3.89 29.24
N TYR A 409 10.37 3.21 29.01
CA TYR A 409 9.04 3.77 29.28
C TYR A 409 8.72 3.87 30.79
N LEU A 410 9.17 2.90 31.59
CA LEU A 410 8.96 2.88 33.06
C LEU A 410 9.77 3.95 33.79
N SER A 411 11.00 4.22 33.35
CA SER A 411 11.88 5.24 33.97
C SER A 411 11.35 6.68 33.86
N GLY A 412 10.23 6.91 33.17
CA GLY A 412 9.65 8.24 33.00
C GLY A 412 10.28 9.04 31.87
N ALA A 413 11.24 8.48 31.13
CA ALA A 413 11.95 9.17 30.05
C ALA A 413 11.06 9.53 28.83
N CYS A 414 9.85 9.00 28.75
CA CYS A 414 8.89 9.26 27.66
C CYS A 414 7.53 9.72 28.21
N GLU A 415 6.78 10.53 27.46
CA GLU A 415 5.44 11.03 27.78
C GLU A 415 4.29 10.05 27.43
N ALA A 416 4.53 8.74 27.44
CA ALA A 416 3.46 7.75 27.18
C ALA A 416 2.32 7.84 28.21
N MET A 417 1.10 7.48 27.82
CA MET A 417 0.01 7.41 28.81
C MET A 417 0.35 6.36 29.86
N PRO A 418 0.17 6.64 31.16
CA PRO A 418 0.56 5.70 32.21
C PRO A 418 -0.06 4.31 31.97
N ARG A 419 -1.39 4.20 31.77
CA ARG A 419 -2.06 2.92 31.48
C ARG A 419 -1.38 2.07 30.40
N THR A 420 -0.90 2.68 29.31
CA THR A 420 -0.20 1.96 28.24
C THR A 420 1.14 1.42 28.70
N ARG A 421 1.89 2.16 29.50
CA ARG A 421 3.18 1.71 30.06
C ARG A 421 2.99 0.54 31.02
N LEU A 422 1.94 0.60 31.85
CA LEU A 422 1.63 -0.49 32.78
C LEU A 422 1.18 -1.74 32.03
N ALA A 423 0.31 -1.61 31.03
CA ALA A 423 -0.12 -2.73 30.19
C ALA A 423 1.05 -3.35 29.41
N MET A 424 1.99 -2.52 28.94
CA MET A 424 3.23 -2.98 28.30
C MET A 424 4.08 -3.80 29.29
N TYR A 425 4.26 -3.28 30.51
CA TYR A 425 5.01 -3.98 31.56
C TYR A 425 4.33 -5.27 32.01
N GLU A 426 3.01 -5.27 32.18
CA GLU A 426 2.22 -6.47 32.46
C GLU A 426 2.41 -7.52 31.36
N SER A 427 2.32 -7.12 30.09
CA SER A 427 2.52 -8.04 28.95
C SER A 427 3.95 -8.62 28.94
N TYR A 428 4.96 -7.82 29.23
CA TYR A 428 6.36 -8.28 29.35
C TYR A 428 6.52 -9.29 30.48
N VAL A 429 6.04 -8.96 31.69
CA VAL A 429 6.15 -9.82 32.88
C VAL A 429 5.39 -11.13 32.70
N MET A 430 4.20 -11.08 32.09
CA MET A 430 3.42 -12.29 31.77
C MET A 430 4.11 -13.17 30.74
N LEU A 431 4.76 -12.60 29.72
CA LEU A 431 5.52 -13.37 28.75
C LEU A 431 6.73 -14.08 29.37
N LEU A 432 7.45 -13.42 30.27
CA LEU A 432 8.52 -14.06 31.03
C LEU A 432 8.00 -15.27 31.81
N ALA A 433 6.86 -15.11 32.48
CA ALA A 433 6.22 -16.21 33.19
C ALA A 433 5.79 -17.33 32.24
N GLN A 434 5.18 -17.04 31.09
CA GLN A 434 4.80 -18.08 30.11
C GLN A 434 6.01 -18.85 29.57
N LEU A 435 7.14 -18.18 29.39
CA LEU A 435 8.40 -18.78 28.98
C LEU A 435 9.16 -19.49 30.11
N GLY A 436 8.60 -19.53 31.33
CA GLY A 436 9.18 -20.27 32.45
C GLY A 436 10.39 -19.57 33.10
N ALA A 437 10.53 -18.26 32.92
CA ALA A 437 11.69 -17.47 33.34
C ALA A 437 11.67 -17.16 34.86
N ALA A 438 11.79 -18.20 35.68
CA ALA A 438 11.60 -18.10 37.12
C ALA A 438 12.60 -17.16 37.80
N ARG A 439 13.89 -17.26 37.43
CA ARG A 439 14.97 -16.48 38.07
C ARG A 439 14.92 -15.04 37.61
N LEU A 440 14.66 -14.81 36.32
CA LEU A 440 14.53 -13.48 35.76
C LEU A 440 13.32 -12.75 36.33
N LEU A 441 12.18 -13.42 36.50
CA LEU A 441 11.00 -12.84 37.12
C LEU A 441 11.27 -12.37 38.56
N TRP A 442 12.03 -13.16 39.33
CA TRP A 442 12.48 -12.77 40.68
C TRP A 442 13.39 -11.55 40.69
N THR A 443 14.28 -11.43 39.69
CA THR A 443 15.14 -10.26 39.54
C THR A 443 14.33 -9.02 39.14
N GLU A 444 13.39 -9.15 38.22
CA GLU A 444 12.53 -8.03 37.77
C GLU A 444 11.64 -7.51 38.91
N TRP A 445 11.19 -8.36 39.83
CA TRP A 445 10.52 -7.90 41.05
C TRP A 445 11.37 -6.89 41.84
N ARG A 446 12.70 -7.08 41.89
CA ARG A 446 13.63 -6.22 42.63
C ARG A 446 14.11 -5.02 41.82
N VAL A 447 14.26 -5.18 40.51
CA VAL A 447 14.86 -4.16 39.64
C VAL A 447 13.79 -3.29 38.98
N SER A 448 12.83 -3.88 38.27
CA SER A 448 11.84 -3.13 37.49
C SER A 448 10.60 -2.75 38.29
N ALA A 449 10.14 -3.58 39.22
CA ALA A 449 8.92 -3.30 39.98
C ALA A 449 8.98 -1.99 40.81
N PRO A 450 10.11 -1.60 41.43
CA PRO A 450 10.20 -0.31 42.11
C PRO A 450 10.02 0.89 41.16
N HIS A 451 10.51 0.79 39.91
CA HIS A 451 10.30 1.81 38.90
C HIS A 451 8.82 1.90 38.49
N ALA A 452 8.18 0.73 38.31
CA ALA A 452 6.75 0.68 38.04
C ALA A 452 5.91 1.28 39.18
N ARG A 453 6.22 0.99 40.45
CA ARG A 453 5.51 1.56 41.61
C ARG A 453 5.68 3.08 41.69
N LYS A 454 6.92 3.58 41.59
CA LYS A 454 7.25 5.02 41.62
C LYS A 454 6.49 5.85 40.59
N LEU A 455 6.22 5.29 39.42
CA LEU A 455 5.48 5.97 38.35
C LEU A 455 4.04 6.34 38.77
N TYR A 456 3.51 5.71 39.81
CA TYR A 456 2.10 5.75 40.17
C TYR A 456 1.78 6.03 41.65
N ASP A 457 2.80 6.19 42.49
CA ASP A 457 2.64 6.51 43.92
C ASP A 457 1.89 7.84 44.18
N SER A 458 1.57 8.62 43.13
CA SER A 458 0.79 9.85 43.23
C SER A 458 -0.71 9.65 43.53
N LYS A 459 -1.28 8.42 43.48
CA LYS A 459 -2.73 8.19 43.69
C LYS A 459 -3.13 6.88 44.42
N GLY A 460 -2.30 6.34 45.30
CA GLY A 460 -2.68 5.33 46.33
C GLY A 460 -3.17 3.94 45.90
N GLY A 461 -3.82 3.78 44.74
CA GLY A 461 -4.45 2.52 44.31
C GLY A 461 -3.63 1.64 43.36
N ILE A 462 -2.32 1.92 43.18
CA ILE A 462 -1.53 1.34 42.07
C ILE A 462 -0.38 0.43 42.52
N VAL A 463 0.03 0.51 43.79
CA VAL A 463 0.98 -0.46 44.38
C VAL A 463 0.38 -1.87 44.35
N GLU A 464 -0.91 -2.00 44.64
CA GLU A 464 -1.67 -3.24 44.51
C GLU A 464 -1.70 -3.75 43.06
N THR A 465 -1.68 -2.87 42.06
CA THR A 465 -1.69 -3.28 40.65
C THR A 465 -0.39 -3.96 40.23
N VAL A 466 0.77 -3.46 40.70
CA VAL A 466 2.06 -4.12 40.39
C VAL A 466 2.16 -5.48 41.09
N ALA A 467 1.73 -5.56 42.35
CA ALA A 467 1.68 -6.84 43.07
C ALA A 467 0.74 -7.85 42.38
N ALA A 468 -0.43 -7.40 41.91
CA ALA A 468 -1.35 -8.22 41.13
C ALA A 468 -0.75 -8.73 39.80
N ILE A 469 0.02 -7.91 39.08
CA ILE A 469 0.73 -8.35 37.87
C ILE A 469 1.68 -9.52 38.17
N PHE A 470 2.48 -9.39 39.22
CA PHE A 470 3.42 -10.45 39.62
C PHE A 470 2.74 -11.68 40.22
N GLN A 471 1.60 -11.51 40.89
CA GLN A 471 0.77 -12.62 41.34
C GLN A 471 0.25 -13.44 40.15
N LYS A 472 -0.30 -12.78 39.11
CA LYS A 472 -0.72 -13.46 37.87
C LYS A 472 0.44 -14.18 37.20
N ALA A 473 1.59 -13.51 37.13
CA ALA A 473 2.80 -14.07 36.55
C ALA A 473 3.32 -15.29 37.34
N LEU A 474 3.27 -15.26 38.67
CA LEU A 474 3.61 -16.40 39.51
C LEU A 474 2.68 -17.60 39.24
N CYS A 475 1.38 -17.35 39.13
CA CYS A 475 0.40 -18.40 38.83
C CYS A 475 0.70 -19.06 37.47
N GLN A 476 1.03 -18.25 36.46
CA GLN A 476 1.44 -18.77 35.16
C GLN A 476 2.78 -19.51 35.23
N LEU A 477 3.76 -18.98 35.97
CA LEU A 477 5.09 -19.58 36.13
C LEU A 477 5.04 -20.96 36.79
N ALA A 478 4.17 -21.15 37.78
CA ALA A 478 3.98 -22.44 38.44
C ALA A 478 3.57 -23.55 37.47
N HIS A 479 3.00 -23.21 36.31
CA HIS A 479 2.69 -24.18 35.26
C HIS A 479 3.85 -24.37 34.29
N SER A 480 4.51 -23.29 33.88
CA SER A 480 5.50 -23.29 32.80
C SER A 480 6.94 -23.60 33.24
N ALA A 481 7.28 -23.49 34.53
CA ALA A 481 8.65 -23.67 35.02
C ALA A 481 9.22 -25.08 34.74
N ALA A 482 10.48 -25.17 34.33
CA ALA A 482 11.14 -26.45 34.03
C ALA A 482 11.41 -27.29 35.29
N ALA A 483 11.48 -28.63 35.15
CA ALA A 483 11.68 -29.54 36.30
C ALA A 483 13.14 -29.59 36.76
N SER A 484 14.07 -29.35 35.83
CA SER A 484 15.51 -29.48 36.01
C SER A 484 16.18 -28.21 36.54
N ASP A 485 15.44 -27.29 37.17
CA ASP A 485 16.03 -26.10 37.77
C ASP A 485 16.84 -26.48 39.03
N HIS A 486 18.12 -26.81 38.83
CA HIS A 486 19.05 -27.17 39.89
C HIS A 486 19.40 -25.98 40.80
N SER A 487 20.00 -26.29 41.96
CA SER A 487 20.44 -25.34 42.97
C SER A 487 21.24 -24.20 42.35
N THR A 488 20.73 -22.98 42.49
CA THR A 488 21.36 -21.75 42.00
C THR A 488 22.36 -21.20 43.01
N PRO A 489 23.39 -20.47 42.56
CA PRO A 489 24.16 -19.59 43.43
C PRO A 489 23.26 -18.51 44.04
N ARG A 490 23.55 -18.11 45.29
CA ARG A 490 22.76 -17.11 46.05
C ARG A 490 22.75 -15.71 45.45
N HIS A 491 23.73 -15.39 44.60
CA HIS A 491 23.89 -14.08 43.98
C HIS A 491 24.10 -14.28 42.49
N LEU A 492 23.04 -14.06 41.72
CA LEU A 492 23.09 -14.03 40.26
C LEU A 492 22.75 -12.63 39.77
N THR A 493 23.48 -12.15 38.77
CA THR A 493 23.12 -10.92 38.06
C THR A 493 21.90 -11.14 37.18
N LEU A 494 21.31 -10.06 36.65
CA LEU A 494 20.15 -10.15 35.76
C LEU A 494 20.50 -10.95 34.50
N GLU A 495 21.70 -10.74 33.97
CA GLU A 495 22.23 -11.42 32.79
C GLU A 495 22.42 -12.92 33.06
N GLU A 496 22.94 -13.27 34.24
CA GLU A 496 23.13 -14.66 34.63
C GLU A 496 21.79 -15.38 34.84
N CYS A 497 20.80 -14.71 35.46
CA CYS A 497 19.43 -15.22 35.57
C CYS A 497 18.82 -15.49 34.19
N ALA A 498 18.92 -14.52 33.27
CA ALA A 498 18.40 -14.67 31.91
C ALA A 498 19.11 -15.80 31.14
N ARG A 499 20.43 -15.94 31.27
CA ARG A 499 21.18 -17.03 30.62
C ARG A 499 20.74 -18.42 31.11
N LEU A 500 20.55 -18.58 32.42
CA LEU A 500 20.07 -19.84 33.00
C LEU A 500 18.64 -20.15 32.56
N ASP A 501 17.76 -19.14 32.60
CA ASP A 501 16.36 -19.30 32.21
C ASP A 501 16.20 -19.57 30.70
N HIS A 502 17.08 -19.02 29.84
CA HIS A 502 17.13 -19.38 28.41
C HIS A 502 17.35 -20.89 28.21
N GLY A 503 18.22 -21.51 29.03
CA GLY A 503 18.40 -22.96 29.04
C GLY A 503 17.15 -23.69 29.54
N ALA A 504 16.52 -23.19 30.60
CA ALA A 504 15.31 -23.76 31.18
C ALA A 504 14.11 -23.75 30.21
N VAL A 505 13.98 -22.74 29.35
CA VAL A 505 12.92 -22.65 28.32
C VAL A 505 12.91 -23.89 27.40
N ALA A 506 14.07 -24.45 27.08
CA ALA A 506 14.14 -25.67 26.28
C ALA A 506 13.76 -26.94 27.06
N ALA A 507 13.89 -26.92 28.39
CA ALA A 507 13.59 -28.04 29.27
C ALA A 507 12.12 -28.04 29.77
N GLN A 508 11.28 -27.14 29.28
CA GLN A 508 9.86 -27.09 29.61
C GLN A 508 9.10 -28.31 29.08
N GLU A 509 8.15 -28.82 29.88
CA GLU A 509 7.24 -29.88 29.46
C GLU A 509 6.30 -29.42 28.34
N ALA A 510 5.95 -30.32 27.44
CA ALA A 510 5.10 -30.00 26.30
C ALA A 510 3.74 -29.42 26.75
N GLY A 511 3.41 -28.21 26.29
CA GLY A 511 2.14 -27.54 26.58
C GLY A 511 2.09 -26.79 27.92
N SER A 512 3.15 -26.82 28.74
CA SER A 512 3.19 -26.16 30.05
C SER A 512 3.18 -24.62 29.97
N TRP A 513 3.51 -24.07 28.81
CA TRP A 513 3.55 -22.65 28.50
C TRP A 513 2.20 -22.05 28.11
N ARG A 514 1.14 -22.86 28.00
CA ARG A 514 -0.22 -22.37 27.67
C ARG A 514 -0.78 -21.53 28.83
N SER A 515 -1.58 -20.52 28.50
CA SER A 515 -2.22 -19.67 29.51
C SER A 515 -3.13 -20.49 30.43
N VAL A 516 -3.00 -20.32 31.75
CA VAL A 516 -3.85 -21.01 32.74
C VAL A 516 -4.72 -20.01 33.49
N SER A 517 -6.01 -20.34 33.64
CA SER A 517 -7.03 -19.49 34.25
C SER A 517 -7.28 -19.75 35.74
N THR A 518 -6.60 -20.71 36.37
CA THR A 518 -7.09 -21.34 37.62
C THR A 518 -6.05 -21.64 38.69
N LEU A 519 -5.17 -20.69 39.03
CA LEU A 519 -4.48 -20.74 40.33
C LEU A 519 -4.99 -19.65 41.28
N GLU A 520 -5.61 -20.07 42.38
CA GLU A 520 -6.10 -19.20 43.45
C GLU A 520 -4.97 -18.89 44.44
N THR A 521 -3.92 -18.19 44.00
CA THR A 521 -2.94 -17.62 44.94
C THR A 521 -3.30 -16.16 45.18
N GLY A 522 -3.60 -15.79 46.42
CA GLY A 522 -3.89 -14.39 46.76
C GLY A 522 -2.67 -13.49 46.56
N VAL A 523 -2.88 -12.18 46.37
CA VAL A 523 -1.77 -11.20 46.27
C VAL A 523 -0.92 -11.21 47.55
N ASP A 524 -1.57 -11.33 48.71
CA ASP A 524 -0.92 -11.37 50.03
C ASP A 524 -0.05 -12.62 50.23
N GLU A 525 -0.33 -13.70 49.50
CA GLU A 525 0.47 -14.93 49.52
C GLU A 525 1.62 -14.88 48.50
N ALA A 526 1.41 -14.23 47.35
CA ALA A 526 2.40 -14.15 46.28
C ALA A 526 3.58 -13.23 46.64
N VAL A 527 3.31 -12.07 47.25
CA VAL A 527 4.34 -11.06 47.56
C VAL A 527 5.45 -11.61 48.47
N PRO A 528 5.16 -12.28 49.60
CA PRO A 528 6.20 -12.85 50.46
C PRO A 528 7.12 -13.85 49.75
N LEU A 529 6.62 -14.57 48.74
CA LEU A 529 7.42 -15.52 47.97
C LEU A 529 8.49 -14.79 47.14
N PHE A 530 8.13 -13.66 46.54
CA PHE A 530 9.09 -12.84 45.79
C PHE A 530 10.16 -12.22 46.69
N GLU A 531 9.88 -12.01 47.97
CA GLU A 531 10.85 -11.49 48.95
C GLU A 531 11.87 -12.55 49.43
N LEU A 532 11.64 -13.84 49.17
CA LEU A 532 12.58 -14.89 49.50
C LEU A 532 13.93 -14.72 48.75
N PRO A 533 15.05 -15.17 49.33
CA PRO A 533 16.30 -15.36 48.59
C PRO A 533 16.09 -16.26 47.37
N LEU A 534 16.93 -16.15 46.35
CA LEU A 534 16.75 -16.86 45.08
C LEU A 534 16.57 -18.39 45.25
N ASP A 535 17.34 -19.00 46.15
CA ASP A 535 17.22 -20.43 46.46
C ASP A 535 15.85 -20.76 47.10
N GLY A 536 15.37 -19.90 48.00
CA GLY A 536 14.05 -20.04 48.62
C GLY A 536 12.92 -19.84 47.61
N TRP A 537 13.08 -18.88 46.71
CA TRP A 537 12.13 -18.60 45.61
C TRP A 537 12.02 -19.79 44.65
N THR A 538 13.15 -20.31 44.15
CA THR A 538 13.16 -21.43 43.20
C THR A 538 12.54 -22.68 43.82
N GLU A 539 12.83 -22.98 45.10
CA GLU A 539 12.18 -24.07 45.83
C GLU A 539 10.68 -23.82 46.06
N ALA A 540 10.26 -22.59 46.31
CA ALA A 540 8.84 -22.25 46.42
C ALA A 540 8.10 -22.46 45.09
N VAL A 541 8.68 -22.02 43.95
CA VAL A 541 8.10 -22.24 42.61
C VAL A 541 8.00 -23.73 42.30
N LYS A 542 9.01 -24.54 42.63
CA LYS A 542 8.94 -26.02 42.49
C LYS A 542 7.79 -26.61 43.31
N LYS A 543 7.65 -26.21 44.58
CA LYS A 543 6.54 -26.68 45.44
C LYS A 543 5.18 -26.29 44.88
N LEU A 544 5.04 -25.06 44.39
CA LEU A 544 3.80 -24.60 43.74
C LEU A 544 3.50 -25.45 42.51
N ARG A 545 4.50 -25.70 41.65
CA ARG A 545 4.34 -26.57 40.49
C ARG A 545 3.92 -27.99 40.85
N LEU A 546 4.51 -28.60 41.88
CA LEU A 546 4.09 -29.93 42.32
C LEU A 546 2.62 -29.96 42.76
N ARG A 547 2.13 -28.88 43.39
CA ARG A 547 0.71 -28.73 43.74
C ARG A 547 -0.17 -28.58 42.50
N THR A 548 0.24 -27.78 41.51
CA THR A 548 -0.53 -27.56 40.28
C THR A 548 -0.68 -28.87 39.49
N VAL A 549 0.43 -29.60 39.28
CA VAL A 549 0.43 -30.90 38.59
C VAL A 549 -0.48 -31.91 39.32
N SER A 550 -0.35 -32.02 40.65
CA SER A 550 -1.17 -32.92 41.46
C SER A 550 -2.68 -32.60 41.38
N SER A 551 -3.04 -31.32 41.30
CA SER A 551 -4.44 -30.89 41.18
C SER A 551 -5.03 -31.12 39.78
N SER A 552 -4.20 -31.06 38.74
CA SER A 552 -4.63 -31.30 37.36
C SER A 552 -4.86 -32.79 37.06
N GLY A 553 -4.01 -33.67 37.60
CA GLY A 553 -4.12 -35.12 37.41
C GLY A 553 -5.28 -35.79 38.16
N ALA A 554 -5.91 -35.08 39.12
CA ALA A 554 -7.09 -35.56 39.84
C ALA A 554 -8.42 -35.19 39.17
N ARG A 555 -8.39 -34.41 38.07
CA ARG A 555 -9.59 -33.95 37.32
C ARG A 555 -9.78 -34.60 35.94
N THR A 556 -8.92 -35.54 35.58
CA THR A 556 -9.08 -36.47 34.45
C THR A 556 -9.44 -37.85 34.98
#